data_AF-A0A2U9SRN4-F1
#
_entry.id   AF-A0A2U9SRN4-F1
#
_cell.length_a   1.000
_cell.length_b   1.000
_cell.length_c   1.000
_cell.angle_alpha   90.00
_cell.angle_beta   90.00
_cell.angle_gamma   90.00
#
_symmetry.space_group_name_H-M   'P 1'
#
loop_
_entity.id
_entity.type
_entity.pdbx_description
1 polymer ?
#
loop_
_entity_poly.entity_id
_entity_poly.type
_entity_poly.pdbx_seq_one_letter_code
_entity_poly.pdbx_strand_id
1 'polypeptide(L)' 'MDLDGFKPYRGYFYRVSANFSQDGQWRGTIDVIRHHWNGTTETVISEMNVPGTFISEDLARDASDAYCHMLIDEGNFGEK' A
#
# COMPACT_ATOMS: atom_id res chain seq x y z
N MET A 1 12.67 -7.17 10.08
CA MET A 1 11.90 -6.09 9.44
C MET A 1 10.91 -5.57 10.45
N ASP A 2 10.93 -4.27 10.73
CA ASP A 2 9.89 -3.62 11.52
C ASP A 2 8.59 -3.60 10.69
N LEU A 3 7.62 -4.42 11.09
CA LEU A 3 6.27 -4.44 10.54
C LEU A 3 5.36 -3.42 11.25
N ASP A 4 5.95 -2.41 11.88
CA ASP A 4 5.20 -1.39 12.61
C ASP A 4 4.32 -0.59 11.65
N GLY A 5 3.02 -0.55 11.94
CA GLY A 5 2.01 0.06 11.07
C GLY A 5 1.58 -0.78 9.87
N PHE A 6 2.12 -1.99 9.66
CA PHE A 6 1.64 -2.91 8.63
C PHE A 6 0.47 -3.75 9.14
N LYS A 7 -0.59 -3.83 8.31
CA LYS A 7 -1.78 -4.65 8.54
C LYS A 7 -1.66 -5.98 7.77
N PRO A 8 -1.96 -7.13 8.39
CA PRO A 8 -1.98 -8.40 7.68
C PRO A 8 -3.23 -8.53 6.79
N TYR A 9 -3.06 -9.01 5.56
CA TYR A 9 -4.15 -9.35 4.63
C TYR A 9 -3.73 -10.45 3.64
N ARG A 10 -4.46 -11.57 3.63
CA ARG A 10 -4.27 -12.71 2.69
C ARG A 10 -2.83 -13.23 2.49
N GLY A 11 -2.03 -13.27 3.56
CA GLY A 11 -0.63 -13.71 3.48
C GLY A 11 0.35 -12.60 3.05
N TYR A 12 -0.13 -11.37 2.98
CA TYR A 12 0.65 -10.16 2.80
C TYR A 12 0.53 -9.29 4.05
N PHE A 13 1.46 -8.37 4.19
CA PHE A 13 1.44 -7.27 5.13
C PHE A 13 1.47 -5.99 4.31
N TYR A 14 0.55 -5.08 4.54
CA TYR A 14 0.52 -3.81 3.82
C TYR A 14 0.41 -2.62 4.75
N ARG A 15 0.90 -1.48 4.30
CA ARG A 15 0.79 -0.20 4.99
C ARG A 15 0.30 0.83 3.99
N VAL A 16 -0.59 1.70 4.45
CA VAL A 16 -1.07 2.84 3.68
C VAL A 16 -0.61 4.12 4.35
N SER A 17 -0.17 5.06 3.55
CA SER A 17 0.28 6.38 3.97
C SER A 17 -0.41 7.42 3.09
N ALA A 18 -0.66 8.59 3.65
CA ALA A 18 -1.20 9.72 2.89
C ALA A 18 -0.23 10.88 3.05
N ASN A 19 0.13 11.49 1.92
CA ASN A 19 1.10 12.57 1.84
C ASN A 19 0.45 13.78 1.18
N PHE A 20 0.57 14.94 1.83
CA PHE A 20 0.11 16.19 1.25
C PHE A 20 1.14 16.71 0.24
N SER A 21 0.73 16.86 -1.02
CA SER A 21 1.60 17.36 -2.08
C SER A 21 1.58 18.88 -2.17
N GLN A 22 2.66 19.45 -2.73
CA GLN A 22 2.80 20.90 -2.91
C GLN A 22 1.74 21.52 -3.83
N ASP A 23 1.09 20.70 -4.68
CA ASP A 23 -0.05 21.10 -5.51
C ASP A 23 -1.37 21.30 -4.73
N GLY A 24 -1.35 21.09 -3.41
CA GLY A 24 -2.52 21.26 -2.54
C GLY A 24 -3.43 20.04 -2.48
N GLN A 25 -3.03 18.91 -3.06
CA GLN A 25 -3.80 17.68 -3.07
C GLN A 25 -3.12 16.60 -2.22
N TRP A 26 -3.94 15.71 -1.66
CA TRP A 26 -3.48 14.53 -0.95
C TRP A 26 -3.18 13.41 -1.93
N ARG A 27 -2.11 12.66 -1.67
CA ARG A 27 -1.73 11.48 -2.44
C ARG A 27 -1.55 10.29 -1.52
N GLY A 28 -2.10 9.16 -1.92
CA GLY A 28 -1.92 7.89 -1.24
C GLY A 28 -0.60 7.24 -1.63
N THR A 29 0.09 6.65 -0.67
CA THR A 29 1.19 5.72 -0.94
C THR A 29 0.96 4.41 -0.22
N ILE A 30 1.41 3.32 -0.82
CA ILE A 30 1.27 1.98 -0.27
C ILE A 30 2.61 1.27 -0.24
N ASP A 31 2.79 0.47 0.81
CA ASP A 31 3.86 -0.51 0.94
C ASP A 31 3.22 -1.88 1.09
N VAL A 32 3.74 -2.89 0.39
CA VAL A 32 3.25 -4.26 0.48
C VAL A 32 4.42 -5.21 0.60
N ILE A 33 4.34 -6.10 1.58
CA ILE A 33 5.30 -7.13 1.91
C ILE A 33 4.58 -8.46 1.79
N ARG A 34 5.12 -9.37 1.00
CA ARG A 34 4.65 -10.75 0.89
C ARG A 34 5.30 -11.61 1.97
N HIS A 35 4.51 -12.40 2.67
CA HIS A 35 5.03 -13.43 3.56
C HIS A 35 5.02 -14.78 2.84
N HIS A 36 6.19 -15.36 2.67
CA HIS A 36 6.35 -16.68 2.08
C HIS A 36 6.20 -17.78 3.14
N TRP A 37 5.72 -18.95 2.70
CA TRP A 37 5.51 -20.12 3.57
C TRP A 37 6.79 -20.65 4.23
N ASN A 38 7.95 -20.35 3.65
CA ASN A 38 9.28 -20.68 4.18
C ASN A 38 9.71 -19.74 5.34
N GLY A 39 8.86 -18.80 5.76
CA GLY A 39 9.11 -17.83 6.83
C GLY A 39 9.86 -16.57 6.38
N THR A 40 10.17 -16.40 5.10
CA THR A 40 10.81 -15.18 4.59
C THR A 40 9.77 -14.14 4.18
N THR A 41 10.12 -12.86 4.36
CA THR A 41 9.31 -11.73 3.89
C THR A 41 9.99 -11.04 2.73
N GLU A 42 9.23 -10.69 1.69
CA GLU A 42 9.71 -9.99 0.50
C GLU A 42 8.91 -8.71 0.30
N THR A 43 9.58 -7.57 0.12
CA THR A 43 8.92 -6.33 -0.25
C THR A 43 8.53 -6.39 -1.73
N VAL A 44 7.24 -6.49 -2.02
CA VAL A 44 6.71 -6.51 -3.39
C VAL A 44 6.34 -5.11 -3.88
N ILE A 45 5.96 -4.22 -2.96
CA ILE A 45 5.71 -2.80 -3.23
C ILE A 45 6.37 -1.97 -2.12
N SER A 46 7.12 -0.94 -2.51
CA SER A 46 7.69 0.06 -1.60
C SER A 46 7.28 1.44 -2.06
N GLU A 47 6.58 2.17 -1.21
CA GLU A 47 6.14 3.57 -1.40
C GLU A 47 5.51 3.85 -2.78
N MET A 48 4.71 2.92 -3.31
CA MET A 48 4.04 3.13 -4.58
C MET A 48 2.93 4.15 -4.43
N ASN A 49 2.89 5.11 -5.35
CA ASN A 49 1.81 6.10 -5.40
C ASN A 49 0.52 5.44 -5.88
N VAL A 50 -0.55 5.66 -5.12
CA VAL A 50 -1.90 5.29 -5.52
C VAL A 50 -2.35 6.25 -6.61
N PRO A 51 -2.86 5.75 -7.74
CA PRO A 51 -3.30 6.59 -8.83
C PRO A 51 -4.46 7.49 -8.39
N GLY A 52 -4.34 8.78 -8.72
CA GLY A 52 -5.31 9.80 -8.38
C GLY A 52 -4.78 10.82 -7.38
N THR A 53 -5.56 11.88 -7.20
CA THR A 53 -5.33 12.90 -6.19
C THR A 53 -6.61 13.14 -5.40
N PHE A 54 -6.46 13.43 -4.12
CA PHE A 54 -7.56 13.43 -3.16
C PHE A 54 -7.67 14.78 -2.47
N ILE A 55 -8.90 15.14 -2.08
CA ILE A 55 -9.21 16.43 -1.44
C ILE A 55 -8.97 16.40 0.08
N SER A 56 -8.78 15.23 0.68
CA SER A 56 -8.56 15.05 2.12
C SER A 56 -7.63 13.86 2.41
N GLU A 57 -7.00 13.89 3.60
CA GLU A 57 -6.13 12.81 4.09
C GLU A 57 -6.91 11.49 4.21
N ASP A 58 -8.10 11.54 4.80
CA ASP A 58 -8.94 10.36 5.02
C ASP A 58 -9.30 9.70 3.68
N LEU A 59 -9.71 10.49 2.69
CA LEU A 59 -10.05 9.96 1.37
C LEU A 59 -8.84 9.32 0.68
N ALA A 60 -7.65 9.91 0.83
CA ALA A 60 -6.42 9.33 0.32
C ALA A 60 -6.11 8.00 1.01
N ARG A 61 -6.30 7.89 2.33
CA ARG A 61 -6.10 6.64 3.08
C ARG A 61 -7.13 5.57 2.68
N ASP A 62 -8.41 5.90 2.63
CA ASP A 62 -9.47 4.96 2.24
C ASP A 62 -9.26 4.44 0.81
N ALA A 63 -8.93 5.34 -0.13
CA ALA A 63 -8.62 4.95 -1.50
C ALA A 63 -7.35 4.07 -1.57
N SER A 64 -6.34 4.37 -0.76
CA SER A 64 -5.11 3.56 -0.68
C SER A 64 -5.36 2.19 -0.09
N ASP A 65 -6.20 2.08 0.94
CA ASP A 65 -6.57 0.82 1.58
C ASP A 65 -7.34 -0.06 0.57
N ALA A 66 -8.36 0.50 -0.10
CA ALA A 66 -9.10 -0.19 -1.14
C ALA A 66 -8.22 -0.62 -2.32
N TYR A 67 -7.34 0.26 -2.81
CA TYR A 67 -6.41 -0.05 -3.90
C TYR A 67 -5.42 -1.14 -3.50
N CYS A 68 -4.93 -1.12 -2.27
CA CYS A 68 -4.03 -2.15 -1.77
C CYS A 68 -4.70 -3.52 -1.68
N HIS A 69 -5.95 -3.58 -1.22
CA HIS A 69 -6.71 -4.85 -1.20
C HIS A 69 -6.89 -5.36 -2.62
N MET A 70 -7.26 -4.50 -3.57
CA MET A 70 -7.40 -4.85 -4.99
C MET A 70 -6.11 -5.46 -5.56
N LEU A 71 -4.96 -4.83 -5.35
CA LEU A 71 -3.66 -5.34 -5.81
C LEU A 71 -3.32 -6.71 -5.22
N ILE A 72 -3.59 -6.90 -3.92
CA ILE A 72 -3.35 -8.17 -3.24
C ILE A 72 -4.31 -9.25 -3.73
N ASP A 73 -5.58 -8.91 -3.93
CA ASP A 73 -6.61 -9.81 -4.47
C ASP A 73 -6.29 -10.26 -5.89
N GLU A 74 -5.85 -9.35 -6.75
CA GLU A 74 -5.43 -9.66 -8.12
C GLU A 74 -4.07 -10.36 -8.18
N GLY A 75 -3.27 -10.27 -7.11
CA GLY A 75 -1.87 -10.73 -7.08
C GLY A 75 -0.98 -9.99 -8.08
N ASN A 76 -1.45 -8.85 -8.59
CA ASN A 76 -0.84 -8.11 -9.68
C ASN A 76 -0.02 -6.95 -9.12
N PHE A 77 1.20 -7.25 -8.66
CA PHE A 77 2.11 -6.26 -8.10
C PHE A 77 3.01 -5.60 -9.17
N GLY A 78 2.66 -5.75 -10.45
CA GLY A 78 3.54 -5.44 -11.58
C GLY A 78 4.67 -6.46 -11.66
N GLU A 79 4.59 -7.39 -12.61
CA GLU A 79 5.73 -8.25 -12.93
C GLU A 79 6.92 -7.37 -13.31
N LYS A 80 8.06 -7.58 -12.63
CA LYS A 80 9.32 -6.89 -12.88
C LYS A 80 10.12 -7.62 -13.95
#